data_AF-A0A1D2REJ1-F1
#
_entry.id   AF-A0A1D2REJ1-F1
#
_cell.length_a   1.000
_cell.length_b   1.000
_cell.length_c   1.000
_cell.angle_alpha   90.00
_cell.angle_beta   90.00
_cell.angle_gamma   90.00
#
_symmetry.space_group_name_H-M   'P 1'
#
loop_
_entity.id
_entity.type
_entity.pdbx_description
1 polymer ?
#
loop_
_entity_poly.entity_id
_entity_poly.type
_entity_poly.pdbx_seq_one_letter_code
_entity_poly.pdbx_strand_id
1 'polypeptide(L)'
;MEKIKTWAQSNKERLVHFLVLVVITVICTVFLDFGNIGGEANFIHYLMAGYLVFALFIPVFFILLFGSLIDALPYVGYIIFLILTTITLWHISGMFVSIKSKKIKPKHKPKQFVLSLIPFIIIFLILAFIISQMGILAKPAIYLYPEEDSFVDVKLNINGKITVTKPPYGDGWNVFATKEGTINGGYDYLFWEAIPYNLGMRSDLPSEGWVVKYEDLESWFDVNLIKLGLNEKEKGQFMEYWLKKLPESDYYEIKLLSDEFMAENMDLIVSPQPDTVIRLNFYFKPHNEKIDLVEPEIKPPQRTGFVVVEWGGILDDGLF
;
A
#
# COMPACT_ATOMS: atom_id res chain seq x y z
N MET A 1 10.74 -25.87 0.75
CA MET A 1 10.37 -24.51 1.20
C MET A 1 8.90 -24.19 0.97
N GLU A 2 8.33 -24.50 -0.20
CA GLU A 2 6.89 -24.28 -0.49
C GLU A 2 5.95 -24.93 0.53
N LYS A 3 6.14 -26.21 0.86
CA LYS A 3 5.34 -26.92 1.87
C LYS A 3 5.35 -26.25 3.26
N ILE A 4 6.44 -25.57 3.61
CA ILE A 4 6.58 -24.84 4.87
C ILE A 4 5.79 -23.53 4.82
N LYS A 5 5.81 -22.83 3.69
CA LYS A 5 4.99 -21.62 3.46
C LYS A 5 3.50 -21.96 3.48
N THR A 6 3.08 -23.00 2.77
CA THR A 6 1.66 -23.45 2.74
C THR A 6 1.18 -23.89 4.12
N TRP A 7 2.03 -24.60 4.89
CA TRP A 7 1.72 -24.99 6.27
C TRP A 7 1.62 -23.79 7.21
N ALA A 8 2.52 -22.82 7.10
CA ALA A 8 2.49 -21.59 7.90
C ALA A 8 1.25 -20.74 7.59
N GLN A 9 0.86 -20.66 6.32
CA GLN A 9 -0.36 -19.96 5.88
C GLN A 9 -1.63 -20.61 6.46
N SER A 10 -1.74 -21.95 6.38
CA SER A 10 -2.94 -22.67 6.84
C SER A 10 -3.06 -22.77 8.38
N ASN A 11 -1.97 -22.51 9.10
CA ASN A 11 -1.93 -22.57 10.56
C ASN A 11 -1.68 -21.19 11.20
N LYS A 12 -1.79 -20.09 10.44
CA LYS A 12 -1.49 -18.71 10.88
C LYS A 12 -2.25 -18.35 12.15
N GLU A 13 -3.56 -18.59 12.21
CA GLU A 13 -4.37 -18.32 13.41
C GLU A 13 -3.98 -19.24 14.58
N ARG A 14 -3.72 -20.53 14.33
CA ARG A 14 -3.28 -21.47 15.39
C ARG A 14 -1.92 -21.11 15.96
N LEU A 15 -1.00 -20.62 15.13
CA LEU A 15 0.31 -20.13 15.53
C LEU A 15 0.20 -18.85 16.37
N VAL A 16 -0.68 -17.92 15.98
CA VAL A 16 -0.97 -16.71 16.76
C VAL A 16 -1.59 -17.09 18.12
N HIS A 17 -2.59 -17.98 18.14
CA HIS A 17 -3.18 -18.47 19.38
C HIS A 17 -2.17 -19.20 20.26
N PHE A 18 -1.28 -20.01 19.67
CA PHE A 18 -0.20 -20.70 20.39
C PHE A 18 0.81 -19.71 20.99
N LEU A 19 1.24 -18.70 20.23
CA LEU A 19 2.11 -17.63 20.71
C LEU A 19 1.46 -16.82 21.84
N VAL A 20 0.17 -16.51 21.72
CA VAL A 20 -0.61 -15.86 22.78
C VAL A 20 -0.67 -16.75 24.02
N LEU A 21 -0.89 -18.07 23.88
CA LEU A 21 -0.93 -19.00 25.01
C LEU A 21 0.44 -19.13 25.69
N VAL A 22 1.53 -19.16 24.93
CA VAL A 22 2.91 -19.16 25.44
C VAL A 22 3.20 -17.87 26.19
N VAL A 23 2.82 -16.71 25.64
CA VAL A 23 2.96 -15.42 26.32
C VAL A 23 2.14 -15.37 27.60
N ILE A 24 0.89 -15.83 27.59
CA ILE A 24 0.04 -15.92 28.79
C ILE A 24 0.65 -16.87 29.82
N THR A 25 1.20 -18.01 29.38
CA THR A 25 1.80 -18.99 30.29
C THR A 25 3.10 -18.47 30.91
N VAL A 26 3.93 -17.77 30.14
CA VAL A 26 5.12 -17.06 30.64
C VAL A 26 4.73 -15.94 31.61
N ILE A 27 3.67 -15.17 31.31
CA ILE A 27 3.14 -14.16 32.24
C ILE A 27 2.66 -14.83 33.53
N CYS A 28 1.87 -15.90 33.44
CA CYS A 28 1.36 -16.62 34.61
C CYS A 28 2.48 -17.26 35.45
N THR A 29 3.52 -17.83 34.84
CA THR A 29 4.67 -18.39 35.59
C THR A 29 5.48 -17.30 36.27
N VAL A 30 5.72 -16.18 35.57
CA VAL A 30 6.36 -15.00 36.16
C VAL A 30 5.55 -14.47 37.34
N PHE A 31 4.23 -14.33 37.22
CA PHE A 31 3.34 -13.88 38.32
C PHE A 31 3.21 -14.90 39.47
N LEU A 32 3.23 -16.20 39.20
CA LEU A 32 3.16 -17.25 40.22
C LEU A 32 4.46 -17.35 41.04
N ASP A 33 5.63 -17.18 40.40
CA ASP A 33 6.91 -17.10 41.11
C ASP A 33 6.97 -15.85 42.01
N PHE A 34 6.29 -14.75 41.66
CA PHE A 34 6.18 -13.56 42.52
C PHE A 34 5.22 -13.73 43.71
N GLY A 35 4.18 -14.57 43.59
CA GLY A 35 3.27 -14.88 44.70
C GLY A 35 3.93 -15.65 45.86
N ASN A 36 5.09 -16.27 45.61
CA ASN A 36 5.86 -17.03 46.61
C ASN A 36 7.02 -16.23 47.23
N ILE A 37 7.28 -15.00 46.78
CA ILE A 37 8.31 -14.12 47.34
C ILE A 37 7.65 -13.26 48.43
N GLY A 38 7.62 -13.78 49.65
CA GLY A 38 7.17 -13.04 50.82
C GLY A 38 8.09 -11.86 51.14
N GLY A 39 7.49 -10.70 51.42
CA GLY A 39 8.14 -9.54 52.07
C GLY A 39 9.00 -8.67 51.14
N GLU A 40 8.65 -7.37 51.06
CA GLU A 40 9.45 -6.29 50.44
C GLU A 40 9.91 -6.51 48.99
N ALA A 41 9.00 -6.86 48.09
CA ALA A 41 9.25 -6.72 46.66
C ALA A 41 9.44 -5.24 46.30
N ASN A 42 10.71 -4.80 46.25
CA ASN A 42 11.10 -3.44 45.86
C ASN A 42 10.41 -3.04 44.55
N PHE A 43 9.92 -1.80 44.46
CA PHE A 43 9.32 -1.16 43.26
C PHE A 43 10.02 -1.50 41.93
N ILE A 44 11.33 -1.74 41.96
CA ILE A 44 12.16 -2.17 40.82
C ILE A 44 11.73 -3.54 40.25
N HIS A 45 11.33 -4.51 41.08
CA HIS A 45 10.85 -5.81 40.61
C HIS A 45 9.49 -5.68 39.91
N TYR A 46 8.59 -4.84 40.42
CA TYR A 46 7.32 -4.53 39.74
C TYR A 46 7.54 -3.77 38.42
N LEU A 47 8.49 -2.83 38.40
CA LEU A 47 8.88 -2.11 37.18
C LEU A 47 9.49 -3.06 36.14
N MET A 48 10.35 -3.99 36.56
CA MET A 48 10.92 -5.02 35.70
C MET A 48 9.87 -6.00 35.17
N ALA A 49 8.93 -6.44 36.01
CA ALA A 49 7.83 -7.32 35.60
C ALA A 49 6.92 -6.60 34.60
N GLY A 50 6.56 -5.34 34.86
CA GLY A 50 5.81 -4.50 33.91
C GLY A 50 6.55 -4.34 32.58
N TYR A 51 7.87 -4.14 32.60
CA TYR A 51 8.68 -4.00 31.40
C TYR A 51 8.83 -5.32 30.63
N LEU A 52 8.93 -6.47 31.31
CA LEU A 52 8.97 -7.79 30.69
C LEU A 52 7.64 -8.12 30.01
N VAL A 53 6.53 -7.80 30.68
CA VAL A 53 5.18 -7.91 30.10
C VAL A 53 5.06 -6.99 28.88
N PHE A 54 5.53 -5.74 28.98
CA PHE A 54 5.51 -4.78 27.87
C PHE A 54 6.39 -5.21 26.69
N ALA A 55 7.59 -5.73 26.95
CA ALA A 55 8.52 -6.24 25.94
C ALA A 55 8.01 -7.51 25.23
N LEU A 56 7.22 -8.35 25.92
CA LEU A 56 6.53 -9.50 25.32
C LEU A 56 5.27 -9.08 24.57
N PHE A 57 4.60 -7.99 25.00
CA PHE A 57 3.42 -7.45 24.34
C PHE A 57 3.75 -6.69 23.06
N ILE A 58 4.85 -5.94 22.99
CA ILE A 58 5.25 -5.15 21.81
C ILE A 58 5.26 -6.02 20.53
N PRO A 59 5.95 -7.17 20.47
CA PRO A 59 5.97 -7.96 19.24
C PRO A 59 4.60 -8.56 18.89
N VAL A 60 3.80 -8.97 19.87
CA VAL A 60 2.44 -9.50 19.62
C VAL A 60 1.49 -8.39 19.16
N PHE A 61 1.52 -7.23 19.81
CA PHE A 61 0.75 -6.05 19.46
C PHE A 61 1.15 -5.50 18.09
N PHE A 62 2.45 -5.51 17.78
CA PHE A 62 2.97 -5.11 16.47
C PHE A 62 2.53 -6.09 15.37
N ILE A 63 2.55 -7.40 15.63
CA ILE A 63 2.02 -8.41 14.70
C ILE A 63 0.50 -8.25 14.50
N LEU A 64 -0.25 -7.88 15.54
CA LEU A 64 -1.70 -7.67 15.45
C LEU A 64 -2.09 -6.37 14.74
N LEU A 65 -1.35 -5.27 14.96
CA LEU A 65 -1.58 -3.97 14.30
C LEU A 65 -1.08 -3.93 12.86
N PHE A 66 0.08 -4.53 12.62
CA PHE A 66 0.78 -4.45 11.34
C PHE A 66 0.85 -5.78 10.60
N GLY A 67 0.09 -6.80 11.03
CA GLY A 67 0.06 -8.11 10.37
C GLY A 67 -0.30 -8.05 8.89
N SER A 68 -1.13 -7.08 8.50
CA SER A 68 -1.45 -6.78 7.10
C SER A 68 -0.31 -6.07 6.35
N LEU A 69 0.54 -5.31 7.06
CA LEU A 69 1.71 -4.59 6.56
C LEU A 69 2.93 -5.52 6.40
N ILE A 70 3.08 -6.51 7.28
CA ILE A 70 4.09 -7.58 7.19
C ILE A 70 3.92 -8.39 5.90
N ASP A 71 2.68 -8.60 5.47
CA ASP A 71 2.36 -9.30 4.22
C ASP A 71 2.69 -8.43 2.97
N ALA A 72 2.82 -7.10 3.10
CA ALA A 72 3.14 -6.17 2.01
C ALA A 72 4.64 -5.86 1.88
N LEU A 73 5.38 -5.85 2.98
CA LEU A 73 6.84 -5.62 2.99
C LEU A 73 7.52 -6.62 3.94
N PRO A 74 7.70 -7.89 3.52
CA PRO A 74 8.14 -8.98 4.41
C PRO A 74 9.52 -8.74 5.01
N TYR A 75 10.38 -7.97 4.34
CA TYR A 75 11.71 -7.62 4.82
C TYR A 75 11.70 -6.44 5.79
N VAL A 76 10.83 -5.44 5.58
CA VAL A 76 10.77 -4.24 6.42
C VAL A 76 10.19 -4.58 7.79
N GLY A 77 9.11 -5.37 7.84
CA GLY A 77 8.54 -5.85 9.09
C GLY A 77 9.53 -6.69 9.92
N TYR A 78 10.30 -7.55 9.25
CA TYR A 78 11.32 -8.38 9.90
C TYR A 78 12.53 -7.58 10.41
N ILE A 79 12.98 -6.57 9.65
CA ILE A 79 14.05 -5.66 10.05
C ILE A 79 13.60 -4.83 11.27
N ILE A 80 12.38 -4.30 11.26
CA ILE A 80 11.83 -3.56 12.41
C ILE A 80 11.74 -4.47 13.63
N PHE A 81 11.26 -5.71 13.47
CA PHE A 81 11.21 -6.68 14.55
C PHE A 81 12.60 -6.99 15.12
N LEU A 82 13.61 -7.23 14.27
CA LEU A 82 14.99 -7.46 14.70
C LEU A 82 15.60 -6.23 15.41
N ILE A 83 15.29 -5.03 14.95
CA ILE A 83 15.76 -3.78 15.57
C ILE A 83 15.09 -3.60 16.94
N LEU A 84 13.77 -3.79 17.06
CA LEU A 84 13.05 -3.67 18.32
C LEU A 84 13.49 -4.73 19.35
N THR A 85 13.73 -5.97 18.90
CA THR A 85 14.24 -7.06 19.77
C THR A 85 15.68 -6.83 20.22
N THR A 86 16.58 -6.34 19.35
CA THR A 86 17.96 -6.01 19.76
C THR A 86 18.03 -4.81 20.71
N ILE A 87 17.19 -3.79 20.51
CA ILE A 87 17.11 -2.62 21.39
C ILE A 87 16.52 -2.97 22.76
N THR A 88 15.46 -3.79 22.80
CA THR A 88 14.89 -4.28 24.08
C THR A 88 15.91 -5.11 24.86
N LEU A 89 16.66 -5.99 24.19
CA LEU A 89 17.75 -6.74 24.81
C LEU A 89 18.88 -5.83 25.33
N TRP A 90 19.23 -4.77 24.59
CA TRP A 90 20.23 -3.79 25.03
C TRP A 90 19.78 -3.01 26.28
N HIS A 91 18.53 -2.53 26.31
CA HIS A 91 17.95 -1.86 27.48
C HIS A 91 17.91 -2.77 28.72
N ILE A 92 17.52 -4.04 28.54
CA ILE A 92 17.55 -5.06 29.60
C ILE A 92 18.98 -5.24 30.11
N SER A 93 19.97 -5.35 29.21
CA SER A 93 21.38 -5.52 29.59
C SER A 93 21.92 -4.33 30.41
N GLY A 94 21.55 -3.10 30.05
CA GLY A 94 21.93 -1.88 30.78
C GLY A 94 21.34 -1.80 32.19
N MET A 95 20.10 -2.28 32.37
CA MET A 95 19.49 -2.41 33.71
C MET A 95 20.22 -3.45 34.57
N PHE A 96 20.61 -4.60 34.01
CA PHE A 96 21.34 -5.65 34.75
C PHE A 96 22.72 -5.20 35.24
N VAL A 97 23.45 -4.41 34.43
CA VAL A 97 24.74 -3.83 34.83
C VAL A 97 24.58 -2.88 36.04
N SER A 98 23.51 -2.08 36.06
CA SER A 98 23.20 -1.17 37.17
C SER A 98 22.75 -1.88 38.46
N ILE A 99 22.20 -3.10 38.36
CA ILE A 99 21.69 -3.88 39.51
C ILE A 99 22.82 -4.63 40.23
N LYS A 100 23.85 -5.10 39.52
CA LYS A 100 25.02 -5.75 40.14
C LYS A 100 25.89 -4.77 40.95
N SER A 101 25.90 -3.48 40.63
CA SER A 101 26.57 -2.44 41.42
C SER A 101 25.64 -1.90 42.52
N LYS A 102 25.46 -2.63 43.63
CA LYS A 102 24.63 -2.18 44.77
C LYS A 102 25.13 -0.85 45.37
N LYS A 103 24.45 0.26 45.03
CA LYS A 103 24.07 1.44 45.86
C LYS A 103 23.65 2.60 44.93
N ILE A 104 22.38 2.69 44.54
CA ILE A 104 21.89 3.85 43.78
C ILE A 104 20.57 4.34 44.41
N LYS A 105 20.63 5.49 45.10
CA LYS A 105 19.48 6.38 45.29
C LYS A 105 18.96 6.76 43.89
N PRO A 106 17.64 6.86 43.64
CA PRO A 106 17.13 7.10 42.29
C PRO A 106 17.64 8.45 41.79
N LYS A 107 18.69 8.41 40.96
CA LYS A 107 19.34 9.60 40.37
C LYS A 107 19.38 9.50 38.85
N HIS A 108 18.49 8.70 38.25
CA HIS A 108 18.22 8.83 36.83
C HIS A 108 17.32 10.05 36.63
N LYS A 109 17.97 11.18 36.30
CA LYS A 109 17.29 12.43 35.95
C LYS A 109 16.42 12.18 34.70
N PRO A 110 15.22 12.78 34.59
CA PRO A 110 14.30 12.59 33.47
C PRO A 110 14.92 12.77 32.08
N LYS A 111 16.04 13.51 31.98
CA LYS A 111 16.84 13.67 30.75
C LYS A 111 17.32 12.34 30.14
N GLN A 112 17.71 11.34 30.94
CA GLN A 112 18.22 10.08 30.38
C GLN A 112 17.13 9.19 29.79
N PHE A 113 15.89 9.31 30.29
CA PHE A 113 14.71 8.63 29.74
C PHE A 113 14.25 9.25 28.41
N VAL A 114 14.36 10.59 28.28
CA VAL A 114 14.07 11.30 27.02
C VAL A 114 15.07 10.91 25.93
N LEU A 115 16.35 10.75 26.26
CA LEU A 115 17.39 10.32 25.31
C LEU A 115 17.16 8.90 24.76
N SER A 116 16.56 7.99 25.53
CA SER A 116 16.20 6.65 25.03
C SER A 116 15.01 6.62 24.07
N LEU A 117 14.19 7.68 24.01
CA LEU A 117 13.04 7.77 23.10
C LEU A 117 13.40 8.28 21.69
N ILE A 118 14.54 8.95 21.54
CA ILE A 118 15.03 9.51 20.27
C ILE A 118 15.07 8.47 19.14
N PRO A 119 15.64 7.26 19.29
CA PRO A 119 15.66 6.27 18.20
C PRO A 119 14.25 5.79 17.81
N PHE A 120 13.29 5.75 18.74
CA PHE A 120 11.90 5.39 18.43
C PHE A 120 11.22 6.47 17.60
N ILE A 121 11.44 7.75 17.94
CA ILE A 121 10.93 8.89 17.18
C ILE A 121 11.55 8.87 15.77
N ILE A 122 12.85 8.63 15.65
CA ILE A 122 13.52 8.54 14.35
C ILE A 122 12.97 7.37 13.50
N ILE A 123 12.80 6.17 14.08
CA ILE A 123 12.24 5.02 13.36
C ILE A 123 10.79 5.27 12.95
N PHE A 124 9.98 5.85 13.84
CA PHE A 124 8.60 6.23 13.53
C PHE A 124 8.54 7.25 12.39
N LEU A 125 9.41 8.27 12.41
CA LEU A 125 9.50 9.26 11.35
C LEU A 125 9.97 8.64 10.03
N ILE A 126 10.92 7.70 10.05
CA ILE A 126 11.35 6.97 8.84
C ILE A 126 10.22 6.10 8.30
N LEU A 127 9.46 5.41 9.17
CA LEU A 127 8.32 4.58 8.76
C LEU A 127 7.19 5.43 8.18
N ALA A 128 6.85 6.53 8.85
CA ALA A 128 5.88 7.49 8.35
C ALA A 128 6.32 8.05 7.00
N PHE A 129 7.61 8.36 6.84
CA PHE A 129 8.18 8.82 5.58
C PHE A 129 8.14 7.75 4.48
N ILE A 130 8.42 6.48 4.78
CA ILE A 130 8.32 5.39 3.78
C ILE A 130 6.87 5.17 3.38
N ILE A 131 5.94 5.18 4.34
CA ILE A 131 4.50 5.04 4.08
C ILE A 131 3.99 6.22 3.25
N SER A 132 4.49 7.44 3.47
CA SER A 132 4.10 8.61 2.68
C SER A 132 4.58 8.58 1.24
N GLN A 133 5.53 7.72 0.90
CA GLN A 133 5.92 7.50 -0.49
C GLN A 133 5.03 6.46 -1.20
N MET A 134 4.05 5.83 -0.53
CA MET A 134 3.20 4.82 -1.15
C MET A 134 1.96 5.46 -1.82
N GLY A 135 2.03 5.70 -3.13
CA GLY A 135 0.86 6.08 -3.93
C GLY A 135 -0.13 4.91 -4.07
N ILE A 136 -1.44 5.21 -4.06
CA ILE A 136 -2.48 4.22 -4.36
C ILE A 136 -2.82 4.31 -5.84
N LEU A 137 -2.76 3.18 -6.55
CA LEU A 137 -3.28 3.08 -7.92
C LEU A 137 -4.80 2.90 -7.83
N ALA A 138 -5.52 3.94 -8.21
CA ALA A 138 -6.96 4.04 -8.04
C ALA A 138 -7.68 3.79 -9.38
N LYS A 139 -8.64 2.86 -9.34
CA LYS A 139 -9.60 2.53 -10.39
C LYS A 139 -9.03 2.40 -11.82
N PRO A 140 -8.11 1.48 -12.07
CA PRO A 140 -8.04 0.85 -13.38
C PRO A 140 -9.39 0.19 -13.76
N ALA A 141 -9.99 0.67 -14.84
CA ALA A 141 -11.23 0.17 -15.44
C ALA A 141 -10.95 -0.32 -16.87
N ILE A 142 -11.09 -1.63 -17.09
CA ILE A 142 -10.76 -2.31 -18.35
C ILE A 142 -12.03 -2.62 -19.14
N TYR A 143 -12.17 -2.01 -20.31
CA TYR A 143 -13.23 -2.24 -21.28
C TYR A 143 -12.75 -3.16 -22.38
N LEU A 144 -13.63 -4.04 -22.84
CA LEU A 144 -13.34 -5.06 -23.85
C LEU A 144 -14.34 -4.92 -25.00
N TYR A 145 -13.85 -4.71 -26.23
CA TYR A 145 -14.66 -4.57 -27.43
C TYR A 145 -14.19 -5.56 -28.51
N PRO A 146 -14.47 -6.86 -28.36
CA PRO A 146 -14.13 -7.83 -29.39
C PRO A 146 -14.90 -7.57 -30.69
N GLU A 147 -14.39 -8.04 -31.82
CA GLU A 147 -15.07 -7.90 -33.12
C GLU A 147 -16.41 -8.64 -33.15
N GLU A 148 -16.46 -9.79 -32.47
CA GLU A 148 -17.65 -10.62 -32.28
C GLU A 148 -17.78 -11.01 -30.81
N ASP A 149 -19.02 -11.21 -30.36
CA ASP A 149 -19.32 -11.62 -29.00
C ASP A 149 -18.57 -12.91 -28.65
N SER A 150 -17.66 -12.85 -27.68
CA SER A 150 -16.69 -13.91 -27.45
C SER A 150 -16.17 -13.94 -26.02
N PHE A 151 -15.50 -15.04 -25.66
CA PHE A 151 -14.78 -15.13 -24.40
C PHE A 151 -13.41 -14.45 -24.52
N VAL A 152 -13.08 -13.68 -23.48
CA VAL A 152 -11.80 -12.98 -23.33
C VAL A 152 -11.20 -13.35 -21.98
N ASP A 153 -9.93 -13.75 -22.00
CA ASP A 153 -9.10 -13.94 -20.83
C ASP A 153 -8.31 -12.66 -20.54
N VAL A 154 -8.36 -12.19 -19.30
CA VAL A 154 -7.65 -11.00 -18.82
C VAL A 154 -6.87 -11.34 -17.56
N LYS A 155 -5.57 -11.07 -17.58
CA LYS A 155 -4.66 -11.26 -16.44
C LYS A 155 -3.90 -9.99 -16.15
N LEU A 156 -3.73 -9.74 -14.87
CA LEU A 156 -2.97 -8.63 -14.31
C LEU A 156 -1.66 -9.18 -13.75
N ASN A 157 -0.55 -8.60 -14.17
CA ASN A 157 0.76 -8.84 -13.57
C ASN A 157 1.23 -7.55 -12.92
N ILE A 158 0.90 -7.41 -11.63
CA ILE A 158 1.10 -6.18 -10.86
C ILE A 158 2.32 -6.33 -9.95
N ASN A 159 3.22 -5.36 -10.00
CA ASN A 159 4.31 -5.20 -9.02
C ASN A 159 3.76 -4.55 -7.74
N GLY A 160 2.89 -5.28 -7.06
CA GLY A 160 2.10 -4.76 -5.95
C GLY A 160 1.14 -5.78 -5.39
N LYS A 161 0.21 -5.30 -4.59
CA LYS A 161 -0.88 -6.07 -4.02
C LYS A 161 -2.20 -5.56 -4.55
N ILE A 162 -2.90 -6.40 -5.31
CA ILE A 162 -4.30 -6.14 -5.70
C ILE A 162 -5.15 -6.08 -4.42
N THR A 163 -5.91 -4.99 -4.26
CA THR A 163 -6.74 -4.74 -3.07
C THR A 163 -8.21 -4.97 -3.32
N VAL A 164 -8.70 -4.58 -4.49
CA VAL A 164 -10.11 -4.71 -4.86
C VAL A 164 -10.20 -5.15 -6.31
N THR A 165 -11.17 -6.02 -6.60
CA THR A 165 -11.48 -6.46 -7.97
C THR A 165 -12.97 -6.63 -8.13
N LYS A 166 -13.53 -6.24 -9.27
CA LYS A 166 -14.91 -6.51 -9.62
C LYS A 166 -15.02 -6.81 -11.12
N PRO A 167 -15.53 -7.99 -11.52
CA PRO A 167 -15.89 -9.16 -10.70
C PRO A 167 -14.72 -9.73 -9.87
N PRO A 168 -14.96 -10.68 -8.95
CA PRO A 168 -13.87 -11.35 -8.22
C PRO A 168 -12.82 -11.93 -9.19
N TYR A 169 -11.55 -11.62 -8.95
CA TYR A 169 -10.46 -11.91 -9.91
C TYR A 169 -9.97 -13.35 -9.92
N GLY A 170 -9.89 -14.04 -8.77
CA GLY A 170 -9.35 -15.40 -8.74
C GLY A 170 -7.90 -15.47 -9.26
N ASP A 171 -7.68 -16.23 -10.33
CA ASP A 171 -6.41 -16.38 -11.07
C ASP A 171 -6.37 -15.63 -12.41
N GLY A 172 -7.37 -14.79 -12.66
CA GLY A 172 -7.62 -14.10 -13.91
C GLY A 172 -9.12 -14.03 -14.20
N TRP A 173 -9.53 -13.07 -15.02
CA TRP A 173 -10.89 -13.03 -15.51
C TRP A 173 -11.00 -13.79 -16.82
N ASN A 174 -11.87 -14.79 -16.87
CA ASN A 174 -12.41 -15.34 -18.12
C ASN A 174 -13.86 -14.86 -18.25
N VAL A 175 -14.13 -13.99 -19.21
CA VAL A 175 -15.44 -13.31 -19.31
C VAL A 175 -15.97 -13.33 -20.72
N PHE A 176 -17.29 -13.36 -20.85
CA PHE A 176 -17.97 -13.18 -22.14
C PHE A 176 -18.18 -11.69 -22.38
N ALA A 177 -17.53 -11.13 -23.39
CA ALA A 177 -17.65 -9.72 -23.77
C ALA A 177 -18.41 -9.60 -25.10
N THR A 178 -19.38 -8.68 -25.16
CA THR A 178 -20.05 -8.34 -26.42
C THR A 178 -19.28 -7.27 -27.16
N LYS A 179 -19.50 -7.17 -28.47
CA LYS A 179 -18.90 -6.10 -29.30
C LYS A 179 -19.26 -4.68 -28.83
N GLU A 180 -20.41 -4.50 -28.17
CA GLU A 180 -20.81 -3.23 -27.56
C GLU A 180 -20.14 -2.94 -26.21
N GLY A 181 -19.30 -3.86 -25.72
CA GLY A 181 -18.55 -3.73 -24.48
C GLY A 181 -19.35 -4.08 -23.22
N THR A 182 -20.37 -4.93 -23.35
CA THR A 182 -21.03 -5.52 -22.16
C THR A 182 -20.31 -6.80 -21.77
N ILE A 183 -19.92 -6.90 -20.49
CA ILE A 183 -19.20 -8.03 -19.93
C ILE A 183 -20.14 -8.85 -19.04
N ASN A 184 -20.24 -10.15 -19.32
CA ASN A 184 -21.09 -11.13 -18.63
C ASN A 184 -22.56 -10.67 -18.46
N GLY A 185 -23.05 -9.87 -19.41
CA GLY A 185 -24.44 -9.38 -19.42
C GLY A 185 -24.78 -8.34 -18.34
N GLY A 186 -23.79 -7.75 -17.65
CA GLY A 186 -24.09 -6.81 -16.56
C GLY A 186 -22.99 -5.85 -16.12
N TYR A 187 -21.77 -5.97 -16.64
CA TYR A 187 -20.66 -5.07 -16.33
C TYR A 187 -20.24 -4.27 -17.56
N ASP A 188 -19.90 -3.00 -17.36
CA ASP A 188 -19.33 -2.16 -18.42
C ASP A 188 -17.82 -2.34 -18.56
N TYR A 189 -17.14 -2.73 -17.48
CA TYR A 189 -15.69 -2.90 -17.41
C TYR A 189 -15.31 -3.85 -16.28
N LEU A 190 -14.11 -4.42 -16.38
CA LEU A 190 -13.42 -5.10 -15.27
C LEU A 190 -12.71 -4.04 -14.44
N PHE A 191 -12.92 -4.08 -13.13
CA PHE A 191 -12.37 -3.10 -12.20
C PHE A 191 -11.32 -3.75 -11.32
N TRP A 192 -10.20 -3.05 -11.12
CA TRP A 192 -9.25 -3.40 -10.08
C TRP A 192 -8.63 -2.17 -9.41
N GLU A 193 -8.06 -2.39 -8.22
CA GLU A 193 -7.23 -1.45 -7.48
C GLU A 193 -6.02 -2.21 -6.93
N ALA A 194 -4.89 -1.52 -6.76
CA ALA A 194 -3.72 -2.11 -6.14
C ALA A 194 -2.95 -1.10 -5.29
N ILE A 195 -2.27 -1.65 -4.27
CA ILE A 195 -1.20 -0.97 -3.55
C ILE A 195 0.12 -1.43 -4.18
N PRO A 196 0.75 -0.59 -4.99
CA PRO A 196 2.03 -0.90 -5.62
C PRO A 196 3.19 -0.89 -4.61
N TYR A 197 4.23 -1.69 -4.84
CA TYR A 197 5.38 -1.75 -3.93
C TYR A 197 6.42 -0.64 -4.17
N ASN A 198 6.52 -0.11 -5.40
CA ASN A 198 7.61 0.79 -5.81
C ASN A 198 7.15 2.16 -6.34
N LEU A 199 5.86 2.49 -6.22
CA LEU A 199 5.26 3.62 -6.95
C LEU A 199 5.59 5.01 -6.36
N GLY A 200 6.40 5.05 -5.30
CA GLY A 200 6.98 6.28 -4.77
C GLY A 200 8.15 6.85 -5.59
N MET A 201 8.59 6.17 -6.65
CA MET A 201 9.68 6.65 -7.48
C MET A 201 9.18 7.67 -8.50
N ARG A 202 8.97 8.90 -8.02
CA ARG A 202 8.72 10.12 -8.84
C ARG A 202 9.75 10.32 -9.97
N SER A 203 10.89 9.64 -9.93
CA SER A 203 11.95 9.69 -10.94
C SER A 203 11.52 9.16 -12.31
N ASP A 204 10.51 8.28 -12.35
CA ASP A 204 10.14 7.57 -13.58
C ASP A 204 8.88 8.17 -14.22
N LEU A 205 8.36 9.26 -13.65
CA LEU A 205 7.26 10.01 -14.24
C LEU A 205 7.74 10.76 -15.48
N PRO A 206 6.91 10.82 -16.55
CA PRO A 206 7.25 11.60 -17.73
C PRO A 206 7.54 13.07 -17.43
N SER A 207 8.45 13.65 -18.22
CA SER A 207 8.83 15.06 -18.09
C SER A 207 7.80 16.02 -18.69
N GLU A 208 6.93 15.52 -19.55
CA GLU A 208 5.83 16.26 -20.19
C GLU A 208 4.51 15.99 -19.47
N GLY A 209 3.56 16.91 -19.62
CA GLY A 209 2.21 16.80 -19.07
C GLY A 209 1.44 18.11 -19.20
N TRP A 210 0.31 18.20 -18.52
CA TRP A 210 -0.55 19.37 -18.55
C TRP A 210 -0.60 20.05 -17.19
N VAL A 211 -0.78 21.37 -17.21
CA VAL A 211 -1.07 22.17 -16.02
C VAL A 211 -2.43 22.81 -16.21
N VAL A 212 -3.40 22.34 -15.43
CA VAL A 212 -4.81 22.67 -15.60
C VAL A 212 -5.32 23.34 -14.33
N LYS A 213 -6.04 24.45 -14.43
CA LYS A 213 -6.71 25.00 -13.25
C LYS A 213 -7.80 24.06 -12.76
N TYR A 214 -8.03 24.03 -11.46
CA TYR A 214 -9.09 23.19 -10.90
C TYR A 214 -10.48 23.51 -11.48
N GLU A 215 -10.81 24.79 -11.63
CA GLU A 215 -12.07 25.27 -12.22
C GLU A 215 -12.29 24.79 -13.68
N ASP A 216 -11.20 24.49 -14.40
CA ASP A 216 -11.24 24.08 -15.80
C ASP A 216 -11.14 22.55 -15.97
N LEU A 217 -10.90 21.77 -14.90
CA LEU A 217 -10.63 20.33 -14.98
C LEU A 217 -11.71 19.55 -15.73
N GLU A 218 -12.98 19.82 -15.44
CA GLU A 218 -14.10 19.13 -16.09
C GLU A 218 -14.07 19.36 -17.61
N SER A 219 -13.92 20.61 -18.03
CA SER A 219 -13.84 20.98 -19.45
C SER A 219 -12.58 20.41 -20.12
N TRP A 220 -11.46 20.36 -19.39
CA TRP A 220 -10.22 19.80 -19.87
C TRP A 220 -10.35 18.29 -20.10
N PHE A 221 -10.97 17.56 -19.16
CA PHE A 221 -11.24 16.12 -19.33
C PHE A 221 -12.18 15.88 -20.50
N ASP A 222 -13.25 16.68 -20.63
CA ASP A 222 -14.25 16.51 -21.68
C ASP A 222 -13.61 16.54 -23.09
N VAL A 223 -12.68 17.47 -23.30
CA VAL A 223 -11.98 17.64 -24.58
C VAL A 223 -10.82 16.66 -24.76
N ASN A 224 -9.96 16.50 -23.75
CA ASN A 224 -8.69 15.80 -23.92
C ASN A 224 -8.85 14.28 -23.88
N LEU A 225 -9.80 13.73 -23.12
CA LEU A 225 -10.00 12.28 -23.07
C LEU A 225 -10.47 11.71 -24.41
N ILE A 226 -11.29 12.45 -25.17
CA ILE A 226 -11.67 12.09 -26.54
C ILE A 226 -10.44 12.11 -27.46
N LYS A 227 -9.60 13.14 -27.38
CA LYS A 227 -8.36 13.23 -28.17
C LYS A 227 -7.39 12.09 -27.86
N LEU A 228 -7.38 11.61 -26.62
CA LEU A 228 -6.55 10.50 -26.15
C LEU A 228 -7.14 9.12 -26.50
N GLY A 229 -8.35 9.06 -27.07
CA GLY A 229 -8.93 7.84 -27.65
C GLY A 229 -10.11 7.24 -26.87
N LEU A 230 -10.53 7.85 -25.76
CA LEU A 230 -11.75 7.43 -25.08
C LEU A 230 -12.99 7.78 -25.91
N ASN A 231 -14.03 6.96 -25.80
CA ASN A 231 -15.37 7.28 -26.29
C ASN A 231 -16.18 8.02 -25.21
N GLU A 232 -17.40 8.44 -25.57
CA GLU A 232 -18.30 9.17 -24.67
C GLU A 232 -18.65 8.41 -23.39
N LYS A 233 -18.85 7.09 -23.48
CA LYS A 233 -19.18 6.24 -22.31
C LYS A 233 -17.99 6.16 -21.34
N GLU A 234 -16.81 5.83 -21.87
CA GLU A 234 -15.57 5.70 -21.10
C GLU A 234 -15.20 7.03 -20.44
N LYS A 235 -15.24 8.13 -21.21
CA LYS A 235 -15.01 9.50 -20.74
C LYS A 235 -15.96 9.86 -19.60
N GLY A 236 -17.26 9.64 -19.77
CA GLY A 236 -18.25 9.95 -18.75
C GLY A 236 -17.99 9.21 -17.44
N GLN A 237 -17.65 7.92 -17.52
CA GLN A 237 -17.36 7.08 -16.35
C GLN A 237 -16.02 7.43 -15.68
N PHE A 238 -15.03 7.86 -16.46
CA PHE A 238 -13.77 8.42 -15.96
C PHE A 238 -14.04 9.70 -15.16
N MET A 239 -14.73 10.67 -15.77
CA MET A 239 -15.03 11.97 -15.17
C MET A 239 -15.88 11.82 -13.90
N GLU A 240 -16.89 10.94 -13.93
CA GLU A 240 -17.74 10.68 -12.76
C GLU A 240 -16.93 10.24 -11.53
N TYR A 241 -15.86 9.47 -11.75
CA TYR A 241 -14.99 9.03 -10.66
C TYR A 241 -13.97 10.10 -10.27
N TRP A 242 -13.17 10.58 -11.22
CA TRP A 242 -12.02 11.42 -10.91
C TRP A 242 -12.42 12.81 -10.41
N LEU A 243 -13.47 13.43 -10.96
CA LEU A 243 -13.93 14.75 -10.47
C LEU A 243 -14.43 14.70 -9.01
N LYS A 244 -14.90 13.54 -8.55
CA LYS A 244 -15.28 13.35 -7.12
C LYS A 244 -14.08 13.04 -6.22
N LYS A 245 -12.95 12.62 -6.79
CA LYS A 245 -11.78 12.13 -6.07
C LYS A 245 -10.63 13.12 -6.01
N LEU A 246 -10.52 14.00 -6.99
CA LEU A 246 -9.53 15.07 -7.01
C LEU A 246 -9.96 16.16 -6.01
N PRO A 247 -9.19 16.38 -4.91
CA PRO A 247 -9.49 17.44 -3.97
C PRO A 247 -9.41 18.83 -4.62
N GLU A 248 -9.99 19.84 -3.97
CA GLU A 248 -9.85 21.22 -4.42
C GLU A 248 -8.38 21.68 -4.34
N SER A 249 -7.91 22.36 -5.39
CA SER A 249 -6.58 22.96 -5.49
C SER A 249 -6.64 24.14 -6.47
N ASP A 250 -5.58 24.93 -6.61
CA ASP A 250 -5.56 26.01 -7.60
C ASP A 250 -5.27 25.45 -9.01
N TYR A 251 -4.30 24.53 -9.08
CA TYR A 251 -3.84 23.88 -10.30
C TYR A 251 -3.60 22.39 -10.09
N TYR A 252 -3.66 21.65 -11.18
CA TYR A 252 -3.26 20.26 -11.26
C TYR A 252 -2.17 20.07 -12.31
N GLU A 253 -1.08 19.44 -11.90
CA GLU A 253 -0.15 18.76 -12.79
C GLU A 253 -0.77 17.41 -13.14
N ILE A 254 -0.98 17.18 -14.44
CA ILE A 254 -1.54 15.94 -14.97
C ILE A 254 -0.50 15.33 -15.90
N LYS A 255 -0.11 14.09 -15.62
CA LYS A 255 0.81 13.33 -16.46
C LYS A 255 0.17 12.02 -16.88
N LEU A 256 0.42 11.58 -18.10
CA LEU A 256 0.06 10.25 -18.55
C LEU A 256 1.24 9.32 -18.24
N LEU A 257 1.01 8.20 -17.54
CA LEU A 257 2.08 7.24 -17.26
C LEU A 257 2.61 6.63 -18.57
N SER A 258 3.92 6.37 -18.64
CA SER A 258 4.52 5.79 -19.84
C SER A 258 4.21 4.30 -19.99
N ASP A 259 4.29 3.80 -21.23
CA ASP A 259 4.09 2.38 -21.51
C ASP A 259 5.13 1.50 -20.81
N GLU A 260 6.37 1.95 -20.73
CA GLU A 260 7.45 1.25 -20.02
C GLU A 260 7.11 1.11 -18.53
N PHE A 261 6.67 2.21 -17.90
CA PHE A 261 6.27 2.20 -16.51
C PHE A 261 5.11 1.23 -16.28
N MET A 262 4.10 1.26 -17.16
CA MET A 262 2.95 0.38 -17.07
C MET A 262 3.33 -1.09 -17.28
N ALA A 263 4.21 -1.41 -18.22
CA ALA A 263 4.68 -2.78 -18.49
C ALA A 263 5.49 -3.36 -17.32
N GLU A 264 6.26 -2.53 -16.61
CA GLU A 264 7.06 -2.99 -15.46
C GLU A 264 6.23 -3.15 -14.19
N ASN A 265 5.20 -2.33 -13.99
CA ASN A 265 4.51 -2.22 -12.70
C ASN A 265 3.07 -2.73 -12.71
N MET A 266 2.40 -2.70 -13.85
CA MET A 266 0.97 -3.01 -13.99
C MET A 266 0.66 -3.59 -15.37
N ASP A 267 1.30 -4.70 -15.71
CA ASP A 267 1.13 -5.33 -17.02
C ASP A 267 -0.27 -5.94 -17.16
N LEU A 268 -0.85 -5.76 -18.34
CA LEU A 268 -2.21 -6.16 -18.71
C LEU A 268 -2.13 -7.15 -19.87
N ILE A 269 -2.40 -8.42 -19.56
CA ILE A 269 -2.30 -9.53 -20.50
C ILE A 269 -3.71 -9.91 -20.92
N VAL A 270 -4.02 -9.83 -22.22
CA VAL A 270 -5.34 -10.14 -22.77
C VAL A 270 -5.23 -11.20 -23.86
N SER A 271 -6.14 -12.18 -23.85
CA SER A 271 -6.26 -13.22 -24.87
C SER A 271 -7.73 -13.36 -25.31
N PRO A 272 -8.07 -13.37 -26.61
CA PRO A 272 -7.16 -13.24 -27.75
C PRO A 272 -6.40 -11.90 -27.75
N GLN A 273 -5.28 -11.84 -28.47
CA GLN A 273 -4.46 -10.63 -28.51
C GLN A 273 -5.27 -9.47 -29.12
N PRO A 274 -5.41 -8.32 -28.43
CA PRO A 274 -6.11 -7.17 -28.99
C PRO A 274 -5.33 -6.55 -30.15
N ASP A 275 -6.05 -6.07 -31.16
CA ASP A 275 -5.49 -5.29 -32.28
C ASP A 275 -5.19 -3.86 -31.85
N THR A 276 -6.00 -3.32 -30.93
CA THR A 276 -5.83 -1.97 -30.39
C THR A 276 -5.87 -2.02 -28.86
N VAL A 277 -4.87 -1.42 -28.22
CA VAL A 277 -4.81 -1.24 -26.76
C VAL A 277 -4.66 0.24 -26.46
N ILE A 278 -5.58 0.82 -25.69
CA ILE A 278 -5.56 2.22 -25.26
C ILE A 278 -5.47 2.23 -23.73
N ARG A 279 -4.33 2.60 -23.16
CA ARG A 279 -4.14 2.66 -21.70
C ARG A 279 -3.87 4.08 -21.24
N LEU A 280 -4.81 4.66 -20.52
CA LEU A 280 -4.79 6.03 -20.01
C LEU A 280 -4.77 6.04 -18.48
N ASN A 281 -3.60 5.76 -17.91
CA ASN A 281 -3.39 5.88 -16.47
C ASN A 281 -2.73 7.22 -16.17
N PHE A 282 -3.42 8.08 -15.44
CA PHE A 282 -2.95 9.43 -15.16
C PHE A 282 -2.29 9.53 -13.78
N TYR A 283 -1.30 10.39 -13.66
CA TYR A 283 -0.79 10.87 -12.39
C TYR A 283 -1.29 12.30 -12.18
N PHE A 284 -1.96 12.53 -11.06
CA PHE A 284 -2.53 13.80 -10.66
C PHE A 284 -1.78 14.35 -9.46
N LYS A 285 -1.30 15.58 -9.56
CA LYS A 285 -0.66 16.27 -8.44
C LYS A 285 -1.22 17.68 -8.28
N PRO A 286 -1.81 18.01 -7.12
CA PRO A 286 -2.30 19.35 -6.84
C PRO A 286 -1.13 20.32 -6.63
N HIS A 287 -1.32 21.57 -7.06
CA HIS A 287 -0.38 22.66 -6.89
C HIS A 287 -1.14 23.95 -6.53
N ASN A 288 -0.60 24.70 -5.57
CA ASN A 288 -1.14 26.03 -5.18
C ASN A 288 -0.72 27.13 -6.16
N GLU A 289 0.20 26.84 -7.07
CA GLU A 289 0.67 27.81 -8.07
C GLU A 289 0.84 27.14 -9.41
N LYS A 290 0.75 27.93 -10.48
CA LYS A 290 0.99 27.44 -11.83
C LYS A 290 2.47 27.09 -11.97
N ILE A 291 2.75 25.89 -12.44
CA ILE A 291 4.11 25.46 -12.83
C ILE A 291 4.30 25.52 -14.34
N ASP A 292 5.55 25.57 -14.77
CA ASP A 292 5.91 25.41 -16.18
C ASP A 292 6.08 23.93 -16.49
N LEU A 293 5.30 23.44 -17.44
CA LEU A 293 5.35 22.06 -17.93
C LEU A 293 5.09 22.05 -19.44
N VAL A 294 5.86 21.25 -20.16
CA VAL A 294 5.69 21.10 -21.61
C VAL A 294 4.55 20.13 -21.87
N GLU A 295 3.57 20.57 -22.67
CA GLU A 295 2.47 19.69 -23.09
C GLU A 295 2.97 18.62 -24.07
N PRO A 296 2.54 17.36 -23.90
CA PRO A 296 2.94 16.28 -24.79
C PRO A 296 2.19 16.35 -26.13
N GLU A 297 2.82 15.80 -27.18
CA GLU A 297 2.17 15.64 -28.48
C GLU A 297 1.13 14.51 -28.41
N ILE A 298 -0.15 14.83 -28.63
CA ILE A 298 -1.23 13.82 -28.65
C ILE A 298 -1.41 13.27 -30.06
N LYS A 299 -1.28 11.95 -30.20
CA LYS A 299 -1.63 11.21 -31.43
C LYS A 299 -2.86 10.35 -31.13
N PRO A 300 -4.06 10.73 -31.64
CA PRO A 300 -5.27 9.97 -31.37
C PRO A 300 -5.14 8.54 -31.89
N PRO A 301 -5.38 7.51 -31.06
CA PRO A 301 -5.33 6.13 -31.51
C PRO A 301 -6.52 5.83 -32.43
N GLN A 302 -6.31 4.98 -33.43
CA GLN A 302 -7.40 4.43 -34.23
C GLN A 302 -7.92 3.16 -33.57
N ARG A 303 -9.24 3.05 -33.41
CA ARG A 303 -9.92 1.89 -32.82
C ARG A 303 -10.27 0.91 -33.92
N THR A 304 -9.44 -0.11 -34.12
CA THR A 304 -9.62 -1.14 -35.15
C THR A 304 -9.49 -2.55 -34.57
N GLY A 305 -10.25 -3.51 -35.10
CA GLY A 305 -10.23 -4.91 -34.63
C GLY A 305 -10.74 -5.06 -33.20
N PHE A 306 -10.19 -6.02 -32.46
CA PHE A 306 -10.44 -6.16 -31.03
C PHE A 306 -9.77 -5.01 -30.25
N VAL A 307 -10.59 -4.16 -29.63
CA VAL A 307 -10.11 -3.00 -28.84
C VAL A 307 -10.20 -3.29 -27.35
N VAL A 308 -9.12 -3.04 -26.63
CA VAL A 308 -9.07 -2.98 -25.17
C VAL A 308 -8.76 -1.56 -24.73
N VAL A 309 -9.55 -1.04 -23.79
CA VAL A 309 -9.31 0.28 -23.19
C VAL A 309 -9.14 0.10 -21.69
N GLU A 310 -8.09 0.67 -21.12
CA GLU A 310 -7.95 0.81 -19.68
C GLU A 310 -7.74 2.28 -19.35
N TRP A 311 -8.47 2.79 -18.36
CA TRP A 311 -8.13 4.07 -17.75
C TRP A 311 -8.06 3.94 -16.24
N GLY A 312 -7.28 4.80 -15.61
CA GLY A 312 -7.07 4.79 -14.18
C GLY A 312 -6.17 5.95 -13.77
N GLY A 313 -5.59 5.86 -12.58
CA GLY A 313 -4.61 6.85 -12.19
C GLY A 313 -4.19 6.81 -10.73
N ILE A 314 -3.29 7.73 -10.40
CA ILE A 314 -2.67 7.90 -9.10
C ILE A 314 -2.88 9.36 -8.71
N LEU A 315 -3.40 9.58 -7.52
CA LEU A 315 -3.41 10.90 -6.90
C LEU A 315 -2.19 11.00 -5.98
N ASP A 316 -1.27 11.91 -6.28
CA ASP A 316 -0.27 12.37 -5.32
C ASP A 316 -0.93 13.47 -4.49
N ASP A 317 -1.65 13.07 -3.44
CA ASP A 317 -2.33 14.00 -2.55
C ASP A 317 -1.36 14.76 -1.64
N GLY A 318 -0.04 14.49 -1.72
CA GLY A 318 0.96 15.04 -0.81
C GLY A 318 0.65 14.77 0.67
N LEU A 319 -0.34 13.92 0.95
CA LEU A 319 -0.94 13.68 2.24
C LEU A 319 -0.65 12.24 2.60
N PHE A 320 0.56 12.00 3.10
CA PHE A 320 0.77 11.43 4.43
C PHE A 320 2.08 11.93 5.03
#